data_AF-A0A350SV77-F1
#
_entry.id   AF-A0A350SV77-F1
#
_cell.length_a   1.000
_cell.length_b   1.000
_cell.length_c   1.000
_cell.angle_alpha   90.00
_cell.angle_beta   90.00
_cell.angle_gamma   90.00
#
_symmetry.space_group_name_H-M   'P 1'
#
loop_
_entity.id
_entity.type
_entity.pdbx_description
1 polymer ?
#
loop_
_entity_poly.entity_id
_entity_poly.type
_entity_poly.pdbx_seq_one_letter_code
_entity_poly.pdbx_strand_id
1 'polypeptide(L)'
;MKIQLNTDDHIQGTEALAARVSAMVEQALERFREHVTRVEVHLSDENGGKQGQKDQRCMLEARFEGRQPVAVTEHAATLDQAVHGAALKLERLLDSTLGRLNEHRDKASGPGMSGTDAPEQR
;
A
#
# COMPACT_ATOMS: atom_id res chain seq x y z
N MET A 1 9.38 8.48 -2.51
CA MET A 1 9.21 7.26 -1.69
C MET A 1 10.52 6.81 -1.06
N LYS A 2 10.52 6.55 0.27
CA LYS A 2 11.60 5.90 1.04
C LYS A 2 11.13 4.54 1.54
N ILE A 3 11.95 3.50 1.44
CA ILE A 3 11.65 2.16 1.99
C ILE A 3 12.52 1.89 3.21
N GLN A 4 11.91 1.38 4.29
CA GLN A 4 12.61 0.90 5.47
C GLN A 4 12.24 -0.54 5.75
N LEU A 5 13.23 -1.43 5.77
CA LEU A 5 13.08 -2.81 6.18
C LEU A 5 13.35 -2.96 7.67
N ASN A 6 12.43 -3.59 8.38
CA ASN A 6 12.57 -4.05 9.75
C ASN A 6 12.35 -5.57 9.77
N THR A 7 13.22 -6.28 10.47
CA THR A 7 13.14 -7.73 10.65
C THR A 7 13.05 -8.04 12.14
N ASP A 8 12.39 -9.14 12.50
CA ASP A 8 12.48 -9.68 13.86
C ASP A 8 13.83 -10.39 14.11
N ASP A 9 14.00 -10.92 15.32
CA ASP A 9 15.22 -11.61 15.75
C ASP A 9 15.47 -12.95 15.04
N HIS A 10 14.49 -13.44 14.26
CA HIS A 10 14.58 -14.72 13.56
C HIS A 10 14.98 -14.56 12.08
N ILE A 11 14.92 -13.34 11.54
CA ILE A 11 15.25 -13.06 10.14
C ILE A 11 16.55 -12.26 10.05
N GLN A 12 17.51 -12.80 9.31
CA GLN A 12 18.75 -12.09 9.02
C GLN A 12 18.51 -10.94 8.02
N GLY A 13 18.55 -9.71 8.54
CA GLY A 13 18.48 -8.46 7.76
C GLY A 13 19.72 -8.19 6.91
N THR A 14 20.05 -9.09 5.98
CA THR A 14 21.17 -8.91 5.04
C THR A 14 20.90 -7.80 4.03
N GLU A 15 21.96 -7.18 3.52
CA GLU A 15 21.86 -6.15 2.48
C GLU A 15 21.17 -6.70 1.21
N ALA A 16 21.44 -7.97 0.87
CA ALA A 16 20.81 -8.65 -0.24
C ALA A 16 19.29 -8.84 -0.03
N LEU A 17 18.84 -9.14 1.20
CA LEU A 17 17.43 -9.19 1.53
C LEU A 17 16.78 -7.81 1.40
N ALA A 18 17.42 -6.79 1.96
CA ALA A 18 16.94 -5.41 1.88
C ALA A 18 16.78 -4.93 0.42
N ALA A 19 17.76 -5.22 -0.44
CA ALA A 19 17.71 -4.86 -1.86
C ALA A 19 16.57 -5.58 -2.60
N ARG A 20 16.41 -6.90 -2.39
CA ARG A 20 15.34 -7.68 -3.02
C ARG A 20 13.96 -7.20 -2.59
N VAL A 21 13.75 -7.00 -1.29
CA VAL A 21 12.47 -6.53 -0.74
C VAL A 21 12.15 -5.13 -1.24
N SER A 22 13.13 -4.22 -1.24
CA SER A 22 12.94 -2.86 -1.72
C SER A 22 12.54 -2.85 -3.20
N ALA A 23 13.19 -3.66 -4.05
CA ALA A 23 12.85 -3.77 -5.46
C ALA A 23 11.42 -4.27 -5.69
N MET A 24 10.98 -5.29 -4.94
CA MET A 24 9.61 -5.82 -5.03
C MET A 24 8.56 -4.76 -4.64
N VAL A 25 8.81 -4.03 -3.57
CA VAL A 25 7.90 -2.97 -3.09
C VAL A 25 7.92 -1.77 -4.03
N GLU A 26 9.08 -1.35 -4.52
CA GLU A 26 9.21 -0.27 -5.51
C GLU A 26 8.45 -0.58 -6.80
N GLN A 27 8.61 -1.79 -7.33
CA GLN A 27 7.93 -2.21 -8.55
C GLN A 27 6.40 -2.21 -8.37
N ALA A 28 5.89 -2.76 -7.26
CA ALA A 28 4.45 -2.81 -7.01
C ALA A 28 3.84 -1.42 -6.79
N LEU A 29 4.61 -0.47 -6.27
CA LEU A 29 4.13 0.87 -5.89
C LEU A 29 4.60 1.97 -6.84
N GLU A 30 5.19 1.62 -7.98
CA GLU A 30 5.79 2.58 -8.93
C GLU A 30 4.81 3.69 -9.32
N ARG A 31 3.55 3.33 -9.62
CA ARG A 31 2.47 4.27 -9.95
C ARG A 31 2.08 5.24 -8.83
N PHE A 32 2.44 4.94 -7.58
CA PHE A 32 2.10 5.74 -6.42
C PHE A 32 3.30 6.50 -5.84
N ARG A 33 4.48 6.43 -6.48
CA ARG A 33 5.75 6.97 -5.97
C ARG A 33 5.69 8.44 -5.56
N GLU A 34 4.89 9.24 -6.26
CA GLU A 34 4.66 10.67 -6.00
C GLU A 34 3.74 10.94 -4.79
N HIS A 35 2.92 9.96 -4.41
CA HIS A 35 1.99 10.09 -3.28
C HIS A 35 2.50 9.41 -2.00
N VAL A 36 3.34 8.39 -2.13
CA VAL A 36 3.91 7.63 -1.01
C VAL A 36 5.24 8.23 -0.56
N THR A 37 5.26 8.77 0.66
CA THR A 37 6.48 9.35 1.25
C THR A 37 7.38 8.26 1.82
N ARG A 38 6.79 7.27 2.52
CA ARG A 38 7.52 6.20 3.19
C ARG A 38 6.73 4.89 3.17
N VAL A 39 7.44 3.78 2.98
CA VAL A 39 6.94 2.43 3.19
C VAL A 39 7.80 1.74 4.25
N GLU A 40 7.17 1.21 5.27
CA GLU A 40 7.82 0.35 6.25
C GLU A 40 7.45 -1.10 5.97
N VAL A 41 8.48 -1.94 5.84
CA VAL A 41 8.35 -3.37 5.67
C VAL A 41 8.75 -4.02 6.99
N HIS A 42 7.84 -4.77 7.59
CA HIS A 42 8.11 -5.55 8.80
C HIS A 42 8.01 -7.02 8.45
N LEU A 43 9.14 -7.72 8.51
CA LEU A 43 9.23 -9.15 8.28
C LEU A 43 9.38 -9.87 9.62
N SER A 44 8.63 -10.95 9.80
CA SER A 44 8.75 -11.79 10.99
C SER A 44 8.54 -13.27 10.67
N ASP A 45 9.29 -14.13 11.35
CA ASP A 45 9.09 -15.58 11.37
C ASP A 45 8.31 -15.95 12.63
N GLU A 46 7.04 -16.34 12.45
CA GLU A 46 6.13 -16.65 13.55
C GLU A 46 6.42 -17.99 14.24
N ASN A 47 7.23 -18.87 13.63
CA ASN A 47 7.46 -20.23 14.13
C ASN A 47 8.86 -20.50 14.67
N GLY A 48 9.77 -19.53 14.67
CA GLY A 48 11.00 -19.54 15.47
C GLY A 48 11.82 -20.84 15.35
N GLY A 49 11.84 -21.46 14.15
CA GLY A 49 12.59 -22.68 13.87
C GLY A 49 11.82 -24.02 13.95
N LYS A 50 10.50 -24.02 14.15
CA LYS A 50 9.67 -25.25 14.03
C LYS A 50 9.00 -25.30 12.65
N GLN A 51 9.10 -26.43 11.95
CA GLN A 51 8.51 -26.60 10.61
C GLN A 51 6.96 -26.51 10.67
N GLY A 52 6.40 -25.34 10.39
CA GLY A 52 4.97 -25.14 10.10
C GLY A 52 4.76 -24.72 8.64
N GLN A 53 3.51 -24.69 8.18
CA GLN A 53 3.18 -24.45 6.75
C GLN A 53 2.97 -22.97 6.38
N LYS A 54 3.06 -22.02 7.32
CA LYS A 54 2.84 -20.57 7.05
C LYS A 54 3.61 -19.71 8.05
N ASP A 55 4.91 -19.81 7.97
CA ASP A 55 5.77 -19.35 9.07
C ASP A 55 6.24 -17.91 8.87
N GLN A 56 6.01 -17.33 7.69
CA GLN A 56 6.53 -16.02 7.33
C GLN A 56 5.41 -14.99 7.23
N ARG A 57 5.54 -13.91 7.98
CA ARG A 57 4.62 -12.77 7.97
C ARG A 57 5.33 -11.53 7.43
N CYS A 58 4.68 -10.83 6.51
CA CYS A 58 5.08 -9.52 6.04
C CYS A 58 3.95 -8.52 6.33
N MET A 59 4.27 -7.44 7.04
CA MET A 59 3.42 -6.26 7.17
C MET A 59 4.04 -5.11 6.40
N LEU A 60 3.25 -4.47 5.54
CA LEU A 60 3.64 -3.24 4.84
C LEU A 60 2.78 -2.09 5.35
N GLU A 61 3.42 -1.02 5.82
CA GLU A 61 2.76 0.25 6.14
C GLU A 61 3.20 1.31 5.14
N ALA A 62 2.25 1.94 4.44
CA ALA A 62 2.51 3.07 3.56
C ALA A 62 2.00 4.38 4.16
N ARG A 63 2.84 5.42 4.07
CA ARG A 63 2.56 6.78 4.52
C ARG A 63 2.47 7.73 3.34
N PHE A 64 1.54 8.68 3.44
CA PHE A 64 1.26 9.70 2.42
C PHE A 64 1.19 11.07 3.06
N GLU A 65 1.44 12.10 2.27
CA GLU A 65 1.34 13.48 2.75
C GLU A 65 -0.10 13.82 3.16
N GLY A 66 -0.25 14.33 4.39
CA GLY A 66 -1.53 14.81 4.92
C GLY A 66 -2.58 13.71 5.17
N ARG A 67 -2.20 12.43 5.26
CA ARG A 67 -3.15 11.31 5.47
C ARG A 67 -2.67 10.31 6.52
N GLN A 68 -3.64 9.56 7.06
CA GLN A 68 -3.34 8.42 7.93
C GLN A 68 -2.60 7.34 7.13
N PRO A 69 -1.58 6.71 7.74
CA PRO A 69 -0.94 5.54 7.15
C PRO A 69 -1.95 4.41 6.92
N VAL A 70 -1.68 3.59 5.91
CA VAL A 70 -2.43 2.35 5.68
C VAL A 70 -1.48 1.16 5.81
N ALA A 71 -1.97 0.07 6.40
CA ALA A 71 -1.19 -1.13 6.58
C ALA A 71 -1.90 -2.36 6.03
N VAL A 72 -1.12 -3.30 5.51
CA VAL A 72 -1.58 -4.62 5.09
C VAL A 72 -0.66 -5.68 5.66
N THR A 73 -1.19 -6.87 5.89
CA THR A 73 -0.43 -8.03 6.35
C THR A 73 -0.69 -9.21 5.42
N GLU A 74 0.36 -9.98 5.15
CA GLU A 74 0.31 -11.24 4.44
C GLU A 74 1.13 -12.31 5.17
N HIS A 75 0.60 -13.53 5.16
CA HIS A 75 1.25 -14.72 5.69
C HIS A 75 1.45 -15.72 4.56
N ALA A 76 2.67 -16.26 4.43
CA ALA A 76 2.99 -17.22 3.39
C ALA A 76 4.02 -18.26 3.87
N ALA A 77 4.31 -19.24 3.00
CA ALA A 77 5.29 -20.28 3.28
C ALA A 77 6.74 -19.75 3.19
N THR A 78 6.97 -18.69 2.41
CA THR A 78 8.29 -18.05 2.27
C THR A 78 8.20 -16.54 2.42
N LEU A 79 9.33 -15.90 2.77
CA LEU A 79 9.42 -14.45 2.88
C LEU A 79 9.09 -13.75 1.57
N ASP A 80 9.61 -14.25 0.45
CA ASP A 80 9.36 -13.67 -0.87
C ASP A 80 7.87 -13.72 -1.22
N GLN A 81 7.18 -14.82 -0.91
CA GLN A 81 5.74 -14.93 -1.11
C GLN A 81 4.96 -13.96 -0.22
N ALA A 82 5.34 -13.83 1.05
CA ALA A 82 4.70 -12.91 1.98
C ALA A 82 4.87 -11.46 1.53
N VAL A 83 6.08 -11.06 1.11
CA VAL A 83 6.38 -9.73 0.59
C VAL A 83 5.59 -9.44 -0.69
N HIS A 84 5.59 -10.38 -1.64
CA HIS A 84 4.86 -10.20 -2.89
C HIS A 84 3.35 -10.07 -2.67
N GLY A 85 2.77 -10.94 -1.84
CA GLY A 85 1.34 -10.88 -1.53
C GLY A 85 0.96 -9.61 -0.77
N ALA A 86 1.78 -9.17 0.19
CA ALA A 86 1.57 -7.90 0.87
C ALA A 86 1.66 -6.70 -0.09
N ALA A 87 2.64 -6.69 -1.01
CA ALA A 87 2.82 -5.61 -1.98
C ALA A 87 1.60 -5.47 -2.90
N LEU A 88 1.06 -6.58 -3.42
CA LEU A 88 -0.16 -6.59 -4.22
C LEU A 88 -1.40 -6.13 -3.43
N LYS A 89 -1.50 -6.50 -2.15
CA LYS A 89 -2.60 -6.01 -1.27
C LYS A 89 -2.50 -4.51 -1.07
N LEU A 90 -1.29 -4.01 -0.81
CA LEU A 90 -1.05 -2.58 -0.61
C LEU A 90 -1.37 -1.79 -1.87
N GLU A 91 -0.90 -2.26 -3.03
CA GLU A 91 -1.19 -1.65 -4.33
C GLU A 91 -2.71 -1.49 -4.56
N ARG A 92 -3.50 -2.53 -4.32
CA ARG A 92 -4.97 -2.48 -4.44
C ARG A 92 -5.61 -1.52 -3.44
N LEU A 93 -5.11 -1.51 -2.20
CA LEU A 93 -5.60 -0.60 -1.17
C LEU A 93 -5.35 0.86 -1.56
N LEU A 94 -4.16 1.16 -2.09
CA LEU A 94 -3.82 2.49 -2.60
C LEU A 94 -4.67 2.89 -3.80
N ASP A 95 -4.87 1.98 -4.74
CA ASP A 95 -5.73 2.19 -5.90
C ASP A 95 -7.17 2.55 -5.47
N SER A 96 -7.74 1.82 -4.50
CA SER A 96 -9.06 2.13 -3.96
C SER A 96 -9.10 3.44 -3.17
N THR A 97 -8.04 3.77 -2.44
CA THR A 97 -7.96 4.96 -1.59
C THR A 97 -7.78 6.22 -2.43
N LEU A 98 -6.94 6.16 -3.46
CA LEU A 98 -6.62 7.29 -4.34
C LEU A 98 -7.60 7.39 -5.52
N GLY A 99 -8.09 6.28 -6.06
CA GLY A 99 -9.12 6.26 -7.11
C GLY A 99 -10.41 6.93 -6.66
N ARG A 100 -10.85 6.68 -5.43
CA ARG A 100 -11.98 7.41 -4.81
C ARG A 100 -11.77 8.92 -4.72
N LEU A 101 -10.52 9.40 -4.66
CA LEU A 101 -10.24 10.84 -4.62
C LEU A 101 -10.47 11.50 -5.97
N ASN A 102 -10.09 10.83 -7.07
CA ASN A 102 -10.34 11.34 -8.41
C ASN A 102 -11.85 11.41 -8.69
N GLU A 103 -12.60 10.35 -8.34
CA GLU A 103 -14.07 10.34 -8.50
C GLU A 103 -14.77 11.42 -7.66
N HIS A 104 -14.29 11.70 -6.44
CA HIS A 104 -14.87 12.76 -5.60
C HIS A 104 -14.59 14.16 -6.17
N ARG A 105 -13.43 14.39 -6.80
CA ARG A 105 -13.11 15.67 -7.46
C ARG A 105 -13.96 15.91 -8.70
N ASP A 106 -14.26 14.85 -9.45
CA ASP A 106 -15.11 14.93 -10.63
C ASP A 106 -16.57 15.22 -10.26
N LYS A 107 -17.06 14.68 -9.13
CA LYS A 107 -18.40 15.00 -8.60
C LYS A 107 -18.51 16.41 -8.01
N ALA A 108 -17.44 16.94 -7.42
CA ALA A 108 -17.40 18.33 -6.95
C ALA A 108 -17.32 19.36 -8.09
N SER A 109 -17.04 18.91 -9.32
CA SER A 109 -16.91 19.75 -10.52
C SER A 109 -18.04 19.55 -11.53
N GLY A 110 -19.10 18.80 -11.17
CA GLY A 110 -20.28 18.64 -12.02
C GLY A 110 -20.98 20.00 -12.25
N PRO A 111 -21.38 20.34 -13.48
CA PRO A 111 -21.96 21.64 -13.78
C PRO A 111 -23.25 21.76 -12.97
N GLY A 112 -23.26 22.73 -12.05
CA GLY A 112 -24.49 23.18 -11.41
C GLY A 112 -25.48 23.48 -12.54
N MET A 113 -26.56 22.70 -12.59
CA MET A 113 -27.58 22.88 -13.61
C MET A 113 -28.09 24.31 -13.51
N SER A 114 -27.72 25.10 -14.51
CA SER A 114 -28.37 26.36 -14.87
C SER A 114 -29.80 26.03 -15.29
N GLY A 115 -30.69 25.91 -14.30
CA GLY A 115 -32.13 25.95 -14.49
C GLY A 115 -32.60 27.41 -14.41
N THR A 116 -32.16 28.24 -15.35
CA THR A 116 -32.90 29.46 -15.69
C THR A 116 -33.95 29.02 -16.70
N ASP A 117 -35.21 28.97 -16.29
CA ASP A 117 -36.31 29.13 -17.23
C ASP A 117 -37.22 30.28 -16.76
N ALA A 118 -37.66 31.02 -17.75
CA ALA A 118 -38.07 32.42 -17.75
C ALA A 118 -39.47 32.66 -17.14
N PRO A 119 -39.88 33.93 -16.93
CA PRO A 119 -41.17 34.25 -16.32
C PRO A 119 -42.30 34.17 -17.36
N GLU A 120 -43.40 33.48 -17.02
CA GLU A 120 -44.63 33.50 -17.83
C GLU A 120 -45.63 34.51 -17.23
N GLN A 121 -46.13 35.38 -18.11
CA GLN A 121 -47.06 36.46 -17.84
C GLN A 121 -48.49 35.92 -17.65
N ARG A 122 -49.22 36.42 -16.64
CA ARG A 122 -50.63 36.86 -16.77
C ARG A 122 -51.11 37.65 -15.57
#